data_AF-A0A938MU71-F1
#
_entry.id   AF-A0A938MU71-F1
#
_cell.length_a   1.000
_cell.length_b   1.000
_cell.length_c   1.000
_cell.angle_alpha   90.00
_cell.angle_beta   90.00
_cell.angle_gamma   90.00
#
_symmetry.space_group_name_H-M   'P 1'
#
loop_
_entity.id
_entity.type
_entity.pdbx_description
1 polymer ?
#
loop_
_entity_poly.entity_id
_entity_poly.type
_entity_poly.pdbx_seq_one_letter_code
_entity_poly.pdbx_strand_id
1 'polypeptide(L)'
;MAHALEICVKDVVLSNNTFGPVEIDQLSRAISEDISRLAVLRDSVAELEGSESMTPATAVRLGVCYYLLGRMERAVEALSNADGSALALFYLGRAQFARGLNAEAISSFNAARGAGYDGDQCALAIAEAQRYLGDAEGALATLDNLFGPIEQTAEYLYQRGATVAAIGGNPGEAIALYERAVATDPHHPGGLFGLALESDRRGDDARAMELYERAVQGFPTHVGALLNLGLMYEDRQRYEHAKVCYRRVLDSFPSHGRANLYYKDAMASNDMFFDEETQKRTERLKQLLGVPVTDFELSVRSRNCLQKMGIRTLGDLTRCSELDLLASKNFGETSLVEIRDMLHSKGLDLGQFAEPRGEPDVPLDVSHLSPDEQAVLDRPISELNLSVRARKCMVRLGLTTVGELVRKTGDDLLECKNFGVTSLNEVREKLTQLNLKLRND
;
A
#
# COMPACT_ATOMS: atom_id res chain seq x y z
N MET A 1 28.68 24.74 9.32
CA MET A 1 27.66 24.56 8.27
C MET A 1 28.26 25.06 6.96
N ALA A 2 28.89 24.17 6.20
CA ALA A 2 29.30 24.49 4.84
C ALA A 2 28.05 24.39 3.96
N HIS A 3 27.75 25.44 3.19
CA HIS A 3 26.85 25.33 2.06
C HIS A 3 27.39 24.22 1.16
N ALA A 4 26.74 23.04 1.16
CA ALA A 4 26.95 22.06 0.12
C ALA A 4 26.57 22.75 -1.20
N LEU A 5 27.49 22.79 -2.16
CA LEU A 5 27.18 23.28 -3.50
C LEU A 5 25.92 22.57 -3.97
N GLU A 6 24.89 23.33 -4.33
CA GLU A 6 23.67 22.79 -4.87
C GLU A 6 23.99 22.14 -6.22
N ILE A 7 24.08 20.81 -6.24
CA ILE A 7 24.48 20.06 -7.44
C ILE A 7 23.33 20.08 -8.43
N CYS A 8 23.59 20.58 -9.63
CA CYS A 8 22.64 20.56 -10.74
C CYS A 8 22.57 19.14 -11.32
N VAL A 9 21.44 18.44 -11.08
CA VAL A 9 21.17 17.10 -11.63
C VAL A 9 21.34 17.07 -13.14
N LYS A 10 20.88 18.12 -13.83
CA LYS A 10 20.99 18.23 -15.30
C LYS A 10 22.45 18.25 -15.75
N ASP A 11 23.31 18.99 -15.06
CA ASP A 11 24.73 19.09 -15.41
C ASP A 11 25.47 17.76 -15.19
N VAL A 12 25.14 17.02 -14.13
CA VAL A 12 25.72 15.69 -13.88
C VAL A 12 25.35 14.71 -15.00
N VAL A 13 24.15 14.82 -15.57
CA VAL A 13 23.67 13.90 -16.62
C VAL A 13 24.15 14.31 -18.02
N LEU A 14 24.19 15.61 -18.33
CA LEU A 14 24.45 16.09 -19.69
C LEU A 14 25.88 16.60 -19.93
N SER A 15 26.66 16.85 -18.89
CA SER A 15 28.03 17.32 -19.07
C SER A 15 28.96 16.23 -19.61
N ASN A 16 30.00 16.67 -20.32
CA ASN A 16 31.11 15.81 -20.76
C ASN A 16 32.17 15.59 -19.67
N ASN A 17 31.86 15.92 -18.40
CA ASN A 17 32.78 15.75 -17.27
C ASN A 17 32.89 14.28 -16.84
N THR A 18 33.72 14.00 -15.84
CA THR A 18 33.81 12.69 -15.22
C THR A 18 32.44 12.20 -14.73
N PHE A 19 32.22 10.89 -14.84
CA PHE A 19 31.00 10.25 -14.35
C PHE A 19 31.38 8.90 -13.75
N GLY A 20 31.45 8.87 -12.42
CA GLY A 20 31.83 7.70 -11.66
C GLY A 20 31.02 7.58 -10.36
N PRO A 21 31.49 6.75 -9.42
CA PRO A 21 30.77 6.49 -8.17
C PRO A 21 30.44 7.75 -7.35
N VAL A 22 31.32 8.76 -7.38
CA VAL A 22 31.13 10.03 -6.66
C VAL A 22 29.97 10.82 -7.23
N GLU A 23 29.92 11.01 -8.54
CA GLU A 23 28.83 11.75 -9.21
C GLU A 23 27.49 11.02 -9.08
N ILE A 24 27.51 9.67 -9.07
CA ILE A 24 26.31 8.86 -8.90
C ILE A 24 25.76 8.95 -7.46
N ASP A 25 26.62 8.91 -6.45
CA ASP A 25 26.25 9.13 -5.05
C ASP A 25 25.71 10.56 -4.84
N GLN A 26 26.37 11.56 -5.40
CA GLN A 26 25.90 12.95 -5.39
C GLN A 26 24.51 13.11 -6.01
N LEU A 27 24.30 12.51 -7.20
CA LEU A 27 23.00 12.49 -7.87
C LEU A 27 21.93 11.83 -6.98
N SER A 28 22.27 10.71 -6.35
CA SER A 28 21.35 9.96 -5.50
C SER A 28 20.97 10.72 -4.23
N ARG A 29 21.94 11.39 -3.60
CA ARG A 29 21.71 12.27 -2.44
C ARG A 29 20.86 13.47 -2.81
N ALA A 30 21.17 14.14 -3.92
CA ALA A 30 20.41 15.30 -4.38
C ALA A 30 18.93 14.97 -4.60
N ILE A 31 18.61 13.77 -5.11
CA ILE A 31 17.22 13.30 -5.30
C ILE A 31 16.60 12.83 -3.97
N SER A 32 17.38 12.27 -3.05
CA SER A 32 16.90 11.88 -1.72
C SER A 32 16.50 13.11 -0.88
N GLU A 33 17.23 14.21 -0.99
CA GLU A 33 16.92 15.49 -0.33
C GLU A 33 15.69 16.18 -0.93
N ASP A 34 15.53 16.10 -2.26
CA ASP A 34 14.41 16.68 -2.98
C ASP A 34 13.96 15.76 -4.13
N ILE A 35 12.89 15.00 -3.87
CA ILE A 35 12.32 14.04 -4.81
C ILE A 35 11.83 14.70 -6.12
N SER A 36 11.55 16.01 -6.12
CA SER A 36 11.12 16.72 -7.33
C SER A 36 12.21 16.73 -8.41
N ARG A 37 13.49 16.63 -8.00
CA ARG A 37 14.65 16.53 -8.89
C ARG A 37 14.68 15.21 -9.68
N LEU A 38 13.90 14.20 -9.29
CA LEU A 38 13.72 12.98 -10.08
C LEU A 38 13.10 13.28 -11.46
N ALA A 39 12.22 14.28 -11.56
CA ALA A 39 11.68 14.73 -12.85
C ALA A 39 12.80 15.30 -13.74
N VAL A 40 13.70 16.10 -13.15
CA VAL A 40 14.87 16.64 -13.85
C VAL A 40 15.80 15.53 -14.35
N LEU A 41 16.02 14.48 -13.55
CA LEU A 41 16.78 13.30 -14.00
C LEU A 41 16.11 12.62 -15.20
N ARG A 42 14.78 12.43 -15.18
CA ARG A 42 14.03 11.83 -16.29
C ARG A 42 14.15 12.65 -17.57
N ASP A 43 13.97 13.96 -17.48
CA ASP A 43 14.04 14.87 -18.62
C ASP A 43 15.47 14.92 -19.19
N SER A 44 16.48 14.97 -18.32
CA SER A 44 17.88 14.98 -18.72
C SER A 44 18.29 13.67 -19.39
N VAL A 45 17.77 12.53 -18.93
CA VAL A 45 17.99 11.23 -19.57
C VAL A 45 17.35 11.17 -20.96
N ALA A 46 16.14 11.73 -21.13
CA ALA A 46 15.49 11.81 -22.43
C ALA A 46 16.25 12.72 -23.41
N GLU A 47 16.79 13.84 -22.91
CA GLU A 47 17.66 14.73 -23.69
C GLU A 47 18.96 14.02 -24.11
N LEU A 48 19.60 13.28 -23.20
CA LEU A 48 20.82 12.51 -23.49
C LEU A 48 20.56 11.40 -24.54
N GLU A 49 19.43 10.71 -24.42
CA GLU A 49 19.00 9.65 -25.35
C GLU A 49 18.81 10.18 -26.78
N GLY A 50 18.31 11.41 -26.93
CA GLY A 50 18.10 12.06 -28.23
C GLY A 50 19.34 12.70 -28.84
N SER A 51 20.51 12.64 -28.18
CA SER A 51 21.73 13.28 -28.67
C SER A 51 22.37 12.47 -29.82
N GLU A 52 22.79 13.16 -30.89
CA GLU A 52 23.40 12.52 -32.06
C GLU A 52 24.83 11.98 -31.80
N SER A 53 25.44 12.36 -30.67
CA SER A 53 26.82 12.01 -30.30
C SER A 53 26.89 10.95 -29.19
N MET A 54 26.50 9.71 -29.50
CA MET A 54 26.66 8.57 -28.57
C MET A 54 28.09 8.05 -28.59
N THR A 55 28.92 8.56 -27.67
CA THR A 55 30.22 7.98 -27.33
C THR A 55 30.03 6.79 -26.38
N PRO A 56 31.02 5.89 -26.25
CA PRO A 56 30.93 4.82 -25.26
C PRO A 56 30.75 5.36 -23.83
N ALA A 57 31.44 6.43 -23.45
CA ALA A 57 31.29 7.06 -22.13
C ALA A 57 29.89 7.64 -21.88
N THR A 58 29.26 8.24 -22.90
CA THR A 58 27.87 8.71 -22.79
C THR A 58 26.87 7.56 -22.76
N ALA A 59 27.16 6.42 -23.41
CA ALA A 59 26.37 5.19 -23.28
C ALA A 59 26.44 4.60 -21.86
N VAL A 60 27.62 4.57 -21.23
CA VAL A 60 27.77 4.15 -19.81
C VAL A 60 26.92 5.04 -18.91
N ARG A 61 27.06 6.36 -19.06
CA ARG A 61 26.29 7.35 -18.28
C ARG A 61 24.78 7.14 -18.44
N LEU A 62 24.32 7.00 -19.69
CA LEU A 62 22.91 6.76 -20.00
C LEU A 62 22.41 5.46 -19.36
N GLY A 63 23.19 4.38 -19.45
CA GLY A 63 22.87 3.08 -18.85
C GLY A 63 22.77 3.12 -17.32
N VAL A 64 23.70 3.81 -16.65
CA VAL A 64 23.63 4.03 -15.20
C VAL A 64 22.40 4.86 -14.82
N CYS A 65 22.09 5.91 -15.58
CA CYS A 65 20.89 6.72 -15.31
C CYS A 65 19.60 5.91 -15.52
N TYR A 66 19.54 5.01 -16.51
CA TYR A 66 18.43 4.07 -16.62
C TYR A 66 18.30 3.16 -15.41
N TYR A 67 19.41 2.66 -14.86
CA TYR A 67 19.40 1.89 -13.62
C TYR A 67 18.81 2.70 -12.46
N LEU A 68 19.27 3.94 -12.26
CA LEU A 68 18.76 4.83 -11.20
C LEU A 68 17.26 5.13 -11.35
N LEU A 69 16.77 5.25 -12.58
CA LEU A 69 15.35 5.44 -12.88
C LEU A 69 14.50 4.15 -12.74
N GLY A 70 15.12 3.00 -12.49
CA GLY A 70 14.45 1.70 -12.41
C GLY A 70 14.19 1.03 -13.77
N ARG A 71 14.67 1.61 -14.88
CA ARG A 71 14.47 1.10 -16.25
C ARG A 71 15.48 -0.01 -16.58
N MET A 72 15.38 -1.13 -15.87
CA MET A 72 16.41 -2.18 -15.88
C MET A 72 16.68 -2.79 -17.26
N GLU A 73 15.65 -2.96 -18.09
CA GLU A 73 15.82 -3.51 -19.44
C GLU A 73 16.68 -2.58 -20.32
N ARG A 74 16.37 -1.29 -20.32
CA ARG A 74 17.13 -0.27 -21.04
C ARG A 74 18.53 -0.10 -20.48
N ALA A 75 18.69 -0.23 -19.15
CA ALA A 75 19.99 -0.19 -18.49
C ALA A 75 20.88 -1.35 -18.97
N VAL A 76 20.36 -2.59 -18.98
CA VAL A 76 21.09 -3.76 -19.47
C VAL A 76 21.48 -3.59 -20.93
N GLU A 77 20.56 -3.15 -21.79
CA GLU A 77 20.82 -2.93 -23.22
C GLU A 77 21.92 -1.88 -23.44
N ALA A 78 21.82 -0.71 -22.79
CA ALA A 78 22.80 0.36 -22.93
C ALA A 78 24.18 -0.04 -22.40
N LEU A 79 24.24 -0.73 -21.25
CA LEU A 79 25.50 -1.11 -20.60
C LEU A 79 26.17 -2.31 -21.27
N SER A 80 25.41 -3.22 -21.87
CA SER A 80 25.97 -4.37 -22.61
C SER A 80 26.66 -3.93 -23.91
N ASN A 81 26.20 -2.82 -24.51
CA ASN A 81 26.75 -2.25 -25.75
C ASN A 81 27.80 -1.14 -25.50
N ALA A 82 28.15 -0.88 -24.24
CA ALA A 82 29.10 0.17 -23.86
C ALA A 82 30.58 -0.26 -24.02
N ASP A 83 31.50 0.55 -23.49
CA ASP A 83 32.96 0.32 -23.58
C ASP A 83 33.50 -0.84 -22.72
N GLY A 84 32.66 -1.55 -21.98
CA GLY A 84 33.09 -2.58 -21.04
C GLY A 84 33.96 -2.03 -19.90
N SER A 85 33.87 -0.73 -19.60
CA SER A 85 34.55 -0.13 -18.46
C SER A 85 34.12 -0.76 -17.14
N ALA A 86 34.97 -0.65 -16.13
CA ALA A 86 34.71 -1.19 -14.80
C ALA A 86 33.37 -0.73 -14.22
N LEU A 87 33.03 0.55 -14.42
CA LEU A 87 31.74 1.13 -14.01
C LEU A 87 30.57 0.52 -14.79
N ALA A 88 30.72 0.37 -16.12
CA ALA A 88 29.69 -0.21 -16.97
C ALA A 88 29.35 -1.65 -16.56
N LEU A 89 30.37 -2.47 -16.33
CA LEU A 89 30.23 -3.85 -15.91
C LEU A 89 29.60 -3.96 -14.52
N PHE A 90 29.99 -3.09 -13.58
CA PHE A 90 29.41 -3.08 -12.24
C PHE A 90 27.90 -2.77 -12.30
N TYR A 91 27.52 -1.70 -12.99
CA TYR A 91 26.11 -1.34 -13.12
C TYR A 91 25.30 -2.28 -14.03
N LEU A 92 25.95 -2.97 -14.98
CA LEU A 92 25.33 -4.06 -15.73
C LEU A 92 24.96 -5.21 -14.78
N GLY A 93 25.87 -5.59 -13.88
CA GLY A 93 25.59 -6.58 -12.83
C GLY A 93 24.45 -6.14 -11.92
N ARG A 94 24.44 -4.88 -11.48
CA ARG A 94 23.34 -4.30 -10.67
C ARG A 94 21.98 -4.37 -11.39
N ALA A 95 21.95 -4.06 -12.68
CA ALA A 95 20.73 -4.09 -13.49
C ALA A 95 20.26 -5.53 -13.77
N GLN A 96 21.18 -6.46 -14.02
CA GLN A 96 20.89 -7.89 -14.16
C GLN A 96 20.32 -8.48 -12.87
N PHE A 97 20.94 -8.17 -11.73
CA PHE A 97 20.47 -8.58 -10.41
C PHE A 97 19.04 -8.08 -10.13
N ALA A 98 18.75 -6.81 -10.42
CA ALA A 98 17.41 -6.25 -10.26
C ALA A 98 16.34 -6.93 -11.15
N ARG A 99 16.75 -7.64 -12.22
CA ARG A 99 15.87 -8.46 -13.08
C ARG A 99 15.79 -9.93 -12.62
N GLY A 100 16.50 -10.31 -11.57
CA GLY A 100 16.60 -11.70 -11.09
C GLY A 100 17.59 -12.57 -11.87
N LEU A 101 18.39 -11.98 -12.75
CA LEU A 101 19.45 -12.66 -13.51
C LEU A 101 20.72 -12.78 -12.65
N ASN A 102 20.61 -13.55 -11.56
CA ASN A 102 21.61 -13.56 -10.48
C ASN A 102 22.96 -14.15 -10.93
N ALA A 103 22.94 -15.19 -11.78
CA ALA A 103 24.17 -15.81 -12.27
C ALA A 103 24.95 -14.88 -13.23
N GLU A 104 24.23 -14.22 -14.13
CA GLU A 104 24.79 -13.21 -15.03
C GLU A 104 25.33 -12.02 -14.25
N ALA A 105 24.62 -11.57 -13.21
CA ALA A 105 25.06 -10.48 -12.35
C ALA A 105 26.41 -10.80 -11.69
N ILE A 106 26.57 -12.00 -11.13
CA ILE A 106 27.85 -12.45 -10.54
C ILE A 106 28.98 -12.43 -11.58
N SER A 107 28.71 -12.87 -12.82
CA SER A 107 29.69 -12.81 -13.91
C SER A 107 30.11 -11.36 -14.21
N SER A 108 29.14 -10.45 -14.30
CA SER A 108 29.38 -9.02 -14.55
C SER A 108 30.16 -8.35 -13.40
N PHE A 109 29.88 -8.68 -12.14
CA PHE A 109 30.64 -8.17 -10.99
C PHE A 109 32.09 -8.68 -10.97
N ASN A 110 32.30 -9.95 -11.33
CA ASN A 110 33.65 -10.49 -11.47
C ASN A 110 34.43 -9.79 -12.61
N ALA A 111 33.77 -9.54 -13.74
CA ALA A 111 34.35 -8.79 -14.85
C ALA A 111 34.66 -7.34 -14.44
N ALA A 112 33.77 -6.67 -13.71
CA ALA A 112 33.99 -5.32 -13.18
C ALA A 112 35.21 -5.25 -12.27
N ARG A 113 35.35 -6.21 -11.35
CA ARG A 113 36.54 -6.35 -10.49
C ARG A 113 37.81 -6.54 -11.33
N GLY A 114 37.77 -7.40 -12.34
CA GLY A 114 38.90 -7.61 -13.26
C GLY A 114 39.27 -6.36 -14.08
N ALA A 115 38.29 -5.52 -14.40
CA ALA A 115 38.47 -4.24 -15.07
C ALA A 115 38.93 -3.10 -14.14
N GLY A 116 39.11 -3.36 -12.84
CA GLY A 116 39.61 -2.39 -11.87
C GLY A 116 38.55 -1.62 -11.08
N TYR A 117 37.31 -2.12 -11.02
CA TYR A 117 36.32 -1.60 -10.08
C TYR A 117 36.71 -1.98 -8.64
N ASP A 118 36.15 -1.26 -7.66
CA ASP A 118 36.38 -1.54 -6.24
C ASP A 118 36.04 -3.01 -5.90
N GLY A 119 37.05 -3.76 -5.47
CA GLY A 119 36.95 -5.20 -5.26
C GLY A 119 36.03 -5.57 -4.10
N ASP A 120 35.98 -4.74 -3.07
CA ASP A 120 35.14 -4.94 -1.89
C ASP A 120 33.66 -4.70 -2.23
N GLN A 121 33.36 -3.63 -2.98
CA GLN A 121 32.02 -3.37 -3.50
C GLN A 121 31.52 -4.48 -4.43
N CYS A 122 32.40 -5.00 -5.30
CA CYS A 122 32.09 -6.16 -6.12
C CYS A 122 31.80 -7.41 -5.27
N ALA A 123 32.59 -7.67 -4.22
CA ALA A 123 32.39 -8.82 -3.35
C ALA A 123 31.07 -8.74 -2.57
N LEU A 124 30.71 -7.56 -2.06
CA LEU A 124 29.41 -7.31 -1.42
C LEU A 124 28.24 -7.59 -2.38
N ALA A 125 28.33 -7.09 -3.61
CA ALA A 125 27.30 -7.31 -4.64
C ALA A 125 27.23 -8.79 -5.10
N ILE A 126 28.36 -9.50 -5.14
CA ILE A 126 28.41 -10.94 -5.41
C ILE A 126 27.74 -11.73 -4.28
N ALA A 127 28.05 -11.42 -3.02
CA ALA A 127 27.42 -12.08 -1.86
C ALA A 127 25.91 -11.89 -1.87
N GLU A 128 25.43 -10.69 -2.20
CA GLU A 128 24.00 -10.43 -2.38
C GLU A 128 23.40 -11.32 -3.48
N ALA A 129 24.01 -11.37 -4.66
CA ALA A 129 23.53 -12.19 -5.77
C ALA A 129 23.56 -13.70 -5.47
N GLN A 130 24.58 -14.20 -4.76
CA GLN A 130 24.68 -15.58 -4.30
C GLN A 130 23.52 -15.95 -3.36
N ARG A 131 23.20 -15.07 -2.41
CA ARG A 131 22.06 -15.24 -1.50
C ARG A 131 20.73 -15.38 -2.25
N TYR A 132 20.50 -14.58 -3.29
CA TYR A 132 19.31 -14.67 -4.14
C TYR A 132 19.31 -15.87 -5.10
N LEU A 133 20.47 -16.47 -5.36
CA LEU A 133 20.59 -17.75 -6.08
C LEU A 133 20.28 -18.96 -5.16
N GLY A 134 20.14 -18.73 -3.85
CA GLY A 134 19.95 -19.77 -2.84
C GLY A 134 21.25 -20.30 -2.23
N ASP A 135 22.40 -19.73 -2.58
CA ASP A 135 23.71 -20.07 -2.05
C ASP A 135 24.09 -19.14 -0.89
N ALA A 136 23.37 -19.25 0.22
CA ALA A 136 23.60 -18.38 1.39
C ALA A 136 24.93 -18.71 2.11
N GLU A 137 25.36 -19.98 2.09
CA GLU A 137 26.65 -20.40 2.64
C GLU A 137 27.82 -19.83 1.82
N GLY A 138 27.73 -19.87 0.48
CA GLY A 138 28.72 -19.24 -0.39
C GLY A 138 28.75 -17.72 -0.26
N ALA A 139 27.58 -17.09 -0.07
CA ALA A 139 27.50 -15.66 0.24
C ALA A 139 28.24 -15.32 1.55
N LEU A 140 28.05 -16.13 2.61
CA LEU A 140 28.72 -15.93 3.89
C LEU A 140 30.24 -16.08 3.75
N ALA A 141 30.70 -17.11 3.02
CA ALA A 141 32.12 -17.31 2.75
C ALA A 141 32.73 -16.13 1.96
N THR A 142 32.00 -15.54 1.01
CA THR A 142 32.45 -14.32 0.31
C THR A 142 32.62 -13.15 1.28
N LEU A 143 31.67 -12.96 2.21
CA LEU A 143 31.71 -11.89 3.21
C LEU A 143 32.80 -12.10 4.27
N ASP A 144 33.07 -13.34 4.67
CA ASP A 144 34.12 -13.68 5.63
C ASP A 144 35.54 -13.46 5.08
N ASN A 145 35.69 -13.34 3.76
CA ASN A 145 36.94 -13.00 3.10
C ASN A 145 37.19 -11.49 2.97
N LEU A 146 36.25 -10.65 3.42
CA LEU A 146 36.42 -9.20 3.48
C LEU A 146 37.01 -8.79 4.84
N PHE A 147 38.04 -7.95 4.82
CA PHE A 147 38.77 -7.56 6.02
C PHE A 147 39.06 -6.06 6.08
N GLY A 148 39.09 -5.50 7.29
CA GLY A 148 39.53 -4.13 7.54
C GLY A 148 38.37 -3.13 7.56
N PRO A 149 38.54 -1.90 7.02
CA PRO A 149 37.52 -0.85 7.12
C PRO A 149 36.16 -1.24 6.53
N ILE A 150 36.15 -2.12 5.52
CA ILE A 150 34.92 -2.59 4.86
C ILE A 150 33.96 -3.27 5.85
N GLU A 151 34.48 -4.00 6.85
CA GLU A 151 33.69 -4.73 7.84
C GLU A 151 32.84 -3.82 8.75
N GLN A 152 33.19 -2.53 8.78
CA GLN A 152 32.45 -1.52 9.56
C GLN A 152 31.49 -0.70 8.70
N THR A 153 31.45 -0.92 7.39
CA THR A 153 30.51 -0.23 6.50
C THR A 153 29.09 -0.73 6.70
N ALA A 154 28.11 0.18 6.53
CA ALA A 154 26.70 -0.17 6.68
C ALA A 154 26.27 -1.27 5.69
N GLU A 155 26.76 -1.20 4.45
CA GLU A 155 26.49 -2.20 3.41
C GLU A 155 27.00 -3.60 3.79
N TYR A 156 28.24 -3.72 4.28
CA TYR A 156 28.77 -5.01 4.75
C TYR A 156 27.93 -5.59 5.88
N LEU A 157 27.64 -4.77 6.90
CA LEU A 157 26.86 -5.20 8.06
C LEU A 157 25.46 -5.65 7.65
N TYR A 158 24.82 -4.94 6.72
CA TYR A 158 23.54 -5.34 6.14
C TYR A 158 23.65 -6.66 5.37
N GLN A 159 24.58 -6.81 4.43
CA GLN A 159 24.71 -8.03 3.63
C GLN A 159 25.01 -9.25 4.49
N ARG A 160 25.83 -9.08 5.54
CA ARG A 160 26.07 -10.13 6.54
C ARG A 160 24.80 -10.46 7.32
N GLY A 161 24.07 -9.46 7.82
CA GLY A 161 22.80 -9.66 8.51
C GLY A 161 21.75 -10.37 7.65
N ALA A 162 21.63 -9.98 6.38
CA ALA A 162 20.72 -10.57 5.41
C ALA A 162 21.09 -12.02 5.07
N THR A 163 22.39 -12.32 5.02
CA THR A 163 22.89 -13.67 4.80
C THR A 163 22.65 -14.57 6.01
N VAL A 164 22.92 -14.10 7.22
CA VAL A 164 22.61 -14.82 8.47
C VAL A 164 21.11 -15.09 8.58
N ALA A 165 20.26 -14.10 8.25
CA ALA A 165 18.81 -14.28 8.23
C ALA A 165 18.35 -15.32 7.19
N ALA A 166 19.03 -15.40 6.03
CA ALA A 166 18.73 -16.36 4.97
C ALA A 166 19.16 -17.80 5.30
N ILE A 167 20.31 -17.98 5.97
CA ILE A 167 20.75 -19.28 6.50
C ILE A 167 19.77 -19.76 7.59
N GLY A 168 19.27 -18.82 8.39
CA GLY A 168 18.34 -19.09 9.49
C GLY A 168 19.04 -19.55 10.76
N GLY A 169 18.25 -19.81 11.81
CA GLY A 169 18.75 -20.34 13.08
C GLY A 169 19.22 -19.29 14.10
N ASN A 170 19.46 -18.03 13.72
CA ASN A 170 19.82 -16.98 14.67
C ASN A 170 19.23 -15.59 14.31
N PRO A 171 17.94 -15.34 14.59
CA PRO A 171 17.33 -14.03 14.33
C PRO A 171 17.90 -12.91 15.19
N GLY A 172 18.47 -13.22 16.35
CA GLY A 172 19.07 -12.21 17.24
C GLY A 172 20.33 -11.58 16.64
N GLU A 173 21.18 -12.41 16.02
CA GLU A 173 22.39 -11.94 15.34
C GLU A 173 22.09 -11.09 14.11
N ALA A 174 21.13 -11.51 13.28
CA ALA A 174 20.70 -10.73 12.12
C ALA A 174 20.22 -9.33 12.53
N ILE A 175 19.40 -9.23 13.57
CA ILE A 175 18.93 -7.94 14.10
C ILE A 175 20.10 -7.09 14.60
N ALA A 176 21.03 -7.67 15.38
CA ALA A 176 22.19 -6.92 15.88
C ALA A 176 23.06 -6.37 14.73
N LEU A 177 23.21 -7.14 13.64
CA LEU A 177 23.91 -6.70 12.43
C LEU A 177 23.17 -5.55 11.73
N TYR A 178 21.86 -5.63 11.58
CA TYR A 178 21.07 -4.54 11.00
C TYR A 178 21.06 -3.28 11.89
N GLU A 179 20.99 -3.41 13.21
CA GLU A 179 21.07 -2.29 14.15
C GLU A 179 22.41 -1.58 14.03
N ARG A 180 23.52 -2.33 13.91
CA ARG A 180 24.85 -1.76 13.64
C ARG A 180 24.92 -1.09 12.27
N ALA A 181 24.33 -1.69 11.22
CA ALA A 181 24.29 -1.07 9.90
C ALA A 181 23.60 0.30 9.94
N VAL A 182 22.45 0.39 10.61
CA VAL A 182 21.68 1.64 10.78
C VAL A 182 22.38 2.62 11.73
N ALA A 183 23.15 2.14 12.70
CA ALA A 183 23.99 3.01 13.53
C ALA A 183 25.15 3.65 12.74
N THR A 184 25.73 2.91 11.78
CA THR A 184 26.76 3.42 10.87
C THR A 184 26.19 4.38 9.83
N ASP A 185 25.04 4.05 9.24
CA ASP A 185 24.30 4.92 8.32
C ASP A 185 22.80 4.91 8.66
N PRO A 186 22.28 5.97 9.31
CA PRO A 186 20.88 6.07 9.72
C PRO A 186 19.84 5.98 8.60
N HIS A 187 20.26 6.15 7.34
CA HIS A 187 19.41 6.12 6.16
C HIS A 187 19.68 4.89 5.27
N HIS A 188 20.49 3.94 5.74
CA HIS A 188 20.85 2.76 4.96
C HIS A 188 19.60 1.92 4.62
N PRO A 189 19.20 1.81 3.34
CA PRO A 189 17.89 1.27 2.96
C PRO A 189 17.74 -0.21 3.30
N GLY A 190 18.80 -1.01 3.11
CA GLY A 190 18.79 -2.45 3.38
C GLY A 190 18.68 -2.76 4.88
N GLY A 191 19.49 -2.06 5.70
CA GLY A 191 19.46 -2.21 7.16
C GLY A 191 18.13 -1.78 7.78
N LEU A 192 17.56 -0.65 7.33
CA LEU A 192 16.23 -0.21 7.76
C LEU A 192 15.15 -1.22 7.36
N PHE A 193 15.19 -1.72 6.12
CA PHE A 193 14.26 -2.74 5.65
C PHE A 193 14.38 -4.05 6.43
N GLY A 194 15.61 -4.51 6.72
CA GLY A 194 15.87 -5.71 7.51
C GLY A 194 15.30 -5.61 8.92
N LEU A 195 15.53 -4.47 9.61
CA LEU A 195 14.92 -4.21 10.92
C LEU A 195 13.40 -4.13 10.86
N ALA A 196 12.86 -3.49 9.82
CA ALA A 196 11.41 -3.35 9.65
C ALA A 196 10.75 -4.72 9.48
N LEU A 197 11.34 -5.58 8.64
CA LEU A 197 10.86 -6.95 8.41
C LEU A 197 10.92 -7.81 9.68
N GLU A 198 11.99 -7.71 10.45
CA GLU A 198 12.11 -8.44 11.72
C GLU A 198 11.16 -7.90 12.81
N SER A 199 10.89 -6.59 12.82
CA SER A 199 9.92 -5.97 13.73
C SER A 199 8.48 -6.41 13.38
N ASP A 200 8.15 -6.42 12.10
CA ASP A 200 6.87 -6.88 11.54
C ASP A 200 6.60 -8.36 11.88
N ARG A 201 7.60 -9.23 11.67
CA ARG A 201 7.53 -10.66 12.06
C ARG A 201 7.28 -10.88 13.55
N ARG A 202 7.66 -9.92 14.40
CA ARG A 202 7.46 -9.95 15.86
C ARG A 202 6.16 -9.27 16.29
N GLY A 203 5.40 -8.70 15.36
CA GLY A 203 4.14 -7.98 15.61
C GLY A 203 4.32 -6.57 16.19
N ASP A 204 5.53 -5.99 16.10
CA ASP A 204 5.76 -4.59 16.46
C ASP A 204 5.49 -3.68 15.25
N ASP A 205 4.22 -3.60 14.87
CA ASP A 205 3.79 -2.88 13.66
C ASP A 205 4.13 -1.38 13.70
N ALA A 206 4.17 -0.78 14.90
CA ALA A 206 4.47 0.63 15.07
C ALA A 206 5.94 0.91 14.70
N ARG A 207 6.86 0.10 15.24
CA ARG A 207 8.28 0.19 14.90
C ARG A 207 8.54 -0.20 13.45
N ALA A 208 7.87 -1.24 12.95
CA ALA A 208 8.00 -1.66 11.56
C ALA A 208 7.59 -0.54 10.58
N MET A 209 6.47 0.13 10.85
CA MET A 209 6.00 1.26 10.04
C MET A 209 7.00 2.43 10.04
N GLU A 210 7.51 2.83 11.21
CA GLU A 210 8.53 3.89 11.32
C GLU A 210 9.79 3.56 10.48
N LEU A 211 10.26 2.32 10.58
CA LEU A 211 11.45 1.86 9.87
C LEU A 211 11.22 1.79 8.35
N TYR A 212 10.05 1.30 7.91
CA TYR A 212 9.70 1.32 6.49
C TYR A 212 9.57 2.75 5.95
N GLU A 213 8.95 3.66 6.70
CA GLU A 213 8.82 5.07 6.33
C GLU A 213 10.19 5.74 6.16
N ARG A 214 11.15 5.44 7.04
CA ARG A 214 12.55 5.89 6.88
C ARG A 214 13.23 5.26 5.67
N ALA A 215 13.05 3.95 5.44
CA ALA A 215 13.67 3.24 4.32
C ALA A 215 13.26 3.78 2.94
N VAL A 216 12.05 4.34 2.82
CA VAL A 216 11.53 4.86 1.54
C VAL A 216 11.87 6.34 1.27
N GLN A 217 12.61 6.99 2.17
CA GLN A 217 13.10 8.36 1.98
C GLN A 217 14.34 8.41 1.06
N GLY A 218 15.10 7.32 0.98
CA GLY A 218 16.27 7.23 0.11
C GLY A 218 15.94 7.04 -1.38
N PHE A 219 16.88 7.48 -2.22
CA PHE A 219 16.90 7.22 -3.65
C PHE A 219 18.15 6.41 -4.05
N PRO A 220 18.04 5.38 -4.91
CA PRO A 220 16.79 4.81 -5.46
C PRO A 220 15.89 4.20 -4.38
N THR A 221 14.57 4.28 -4.58
CA THR A 221 13.63 3.83 -3.54
C THR A 221 13.62 2.31 -3.40
N HIS A 222 13.66 1.82 -2.16
CA HIS A 222 13.62 0.39 -1.85
C HIS A 222 12.23 -0.20 -2.14
N VAL A 223 12.11 -0.98 -3.21
CA VAL A 223 10.83 -1.57 -3.68
C VAL A 223 10.14 -2.39 -2.60
N GLY A 224 10.89 -3.26 -1.90
CA GLY A 224 10.34 -4.10 -0.83
C GLY A 224 9.77 -3.28 0.34
N ALA A 225 10.37 -2.13 0.64
CA ALA A 225 9.92 -1.28 1.74
C ALA A 225 8.61 -0.57 1.36
N LEU A 226 8.49 -0.08 0.13
CA LEU A 226 7.24 0.50 -0.38
C LEU A 226 6.09 -0.51 -0.40
N LEU A 227 6.34 -1.75 -0.84
CA LEU A 227 5.31 -2.78 -0.86
C LEU A 227 4.80 -3.09 0.56
N ASN A 228 5.72 -3.33 1.49
CA ASN A 228 5.35 -3.68 2.87
C ASN A 228 4.71 -2.49 3.60
N LEU A 229 5.20 -1.27 3.37
CA LEU A 229 4.57 -0.05 3.90
C LEU A 229 3.15 0.14 3.35
N GLY A 230 2.95 -0.12 2.05
CA GLY A 230 1.63 -0.07 1.42
C GLY A 230 0.65 -1.05 2.08
N LEU A 231 1.06 -2.30 2.31
CA LEU A 231 0.26 -3.30 3.00
C LEU A 231 -0.07 -2.87 4.44
N MET A 232 0.90 -2.33 5.17
CA MET A 232 0.70 -1.80 6.53
C MET A 232 -0.28 -0.61 6.57
N TYR A 233 -0.34 0.19 5.51
CA TYR A 233 -1.36 1.23 5.35
C TYR A 233 -2.73 0.66 5.02
N GLU A 234 -2.83 -0.37 4.17
CA GLU A 234 -4.09 -1.07 3.91
C GLU A 234 -4.68 -1.70 5.16
N ASP A 235 -3.85 -2.36 5.98
CA ASP A 235 -4.28 -2.95 7.25
C ASP A 235 -4.88 -1.91 8.21
N ARG A 236 -4.39 -0.68 8.11
CA ARG A 236 -4.89 0.50 8.84
C ARG A 236 -5.96 1.30 8.07
N GLN A 237 -6.45 0.78 6.94
CA GLN A 237 -7.47 1.39 6.07
C GLN A 237 -7.07 2.76 5.49
N ARG A 238 -5.77 3.05 5.42
CA ARG A 238 -5.21 4.26 4.79
C ARG A 238 -4.93 3.99 3.31
N TYR A 239 -5.97 3.67 2.54
CA TYR A 239 -5.83 3.23 1.15
C TYR A 239 -5.17 4.28 0.24
N GLU A 240 -5.40 5.58 0.48
CA GLU A 240 -4.69 6.65 -0.25
C GLU A 240 -3.17 6.57 -0.08
N HIS A 241 -2.69 6.31 1.14
CA HIS A 241 -1.26 6.20 1.42
C HIS A 241 -0.68 4.90 0.81
N ALA A 242 -1.44 3.81 0.86
CA ALA A 242 -1.07 2.56 0.20
C ALA A 242 -0.93 2.74 -1.32
N LYS A 243 -1.91 3.40 -1.97
CA LYS A 243 -1.87 3.72 -3.40
C LYS A 243 -0.63 4.52 -3.78
N VAL A 244 -0.26 5.52 -2.98
CA VAL A 244 0.97 6.29 -3.20
C VAL A 244 2.20 5.39 -3.15
N CYS A 245 2.27 4.46 -2.19
CA CYS A 245 3.39 3.53 -2.08
C CYS A 245 3.52 2.63 -3.32
N TYR A 246 2.42 2.00 -3.76
CA TYR A 246 2.45 1.13 -4.93
C TYR A 246 2.66 1.89 -6.23
N ARG A 247 2.09 3.09 -6.38
CA ARG A 247 2.31 3.95 -7.55
C ARG A 247 3.78 4.31 -7.69
N ARG A 248 4.47 4.65 -6.60
CA ARG A 248 5.93 4.91 -6.61
C ARG A 248 6.72 3.70 -7.13
N VAL A 249 6.30 2.47 -6.82
CA VAL A 249 6.92 1.26 -7.41
C VAL A 249 6.63 1.19 -8.91
N LEU A 250 5.38 1.40 -9.32
CA LEU A 250 4.95 1.29 -10.72
C LEU A 250 5.53 2.38 -11.63
N ASP A 251 5.83 3.56 -11.09
CA ASP A 251 6.49 4.64 -11.84
C ASP A 251 7.91 4.26 -12.28
N SER A 252 8.58 3.38 -11.52
CA SER A 252 9.91 2.85 -11.84
C SER A 252 9.85 1.46 -12.50
N PHE A 253 8.89 0.63 -12.10
CA PHE A 253 8.71 -0.75 -12.56
C PHE A 253 7.25 -0.99 -13.01
N PRO A 254 6.83 -0.50 -14.19
CA PRO A 254 5.43 -0.59 -14.63
C PRO A 254 4.88 -2.02 -14.72
N SER A 255 5.75 -2.99 -14.98
CA SER A 255 5.43 -4.42 -15.07
C SER A 255 5.52 -5.17 -13.75
N HIS A 256 5.74 -4.49 -12.62
CA HIS A 256 5.89 -5.14 -11.32
C HIS A 256 4.56 -5.77 -10.85
N GLY A 257 4.43 -7.09 -10.99
CA GLY A 257 3.19 -7.83 -10.75
C GLY A 257 2.53 -7.56 -9.39
N ARG A 258 3.29 -7.67 -8.28
CA ARG A 258 2.73 -7.44 -6.92
C ARG A 258 2.25 -6.00 -6.72
N ALA A 259 3.06 -5.00 -7.09
CA ALA A 259 2.67 -3.59 -7.02
C ALA A 259 1.41 -3.28 -7.82
N ASN A 260 1.26 -3.85 -9.03
CA ASN A 260 0.07 -3.64 -9.86
C ASN A 260 -1.18 -4.28 -9.22
N LEU A 261 -1.04 -5.50 -8.69
CA LEU A 261 -2.10 -6.19 -7.96
C LEU A 261 -2.53 -5.36 -6.75
N TYR A 262 -1.61 -5.01 -5.85
CA TYR A 262 -1.91 -4.25 -4.64
C TYR A 262 -2.44 -2.84 -4.94
N TYR A 263 -1.94 -2.19 -5.99
CA TYR A 263 -2.48 -0.89 -6.42
C TYR A 263 -3.95 -0.98 -6.85
N LYS A 264 -4.32 -2.00 -7.65
CA LYS A 264 -5.71 -2.22 -8.06
C LYS A 264 -6.60 -2.56 -6.86
N ASP A 265 -6.10 -3.37 -5.93
CA ASP A 265 -6.83 -3.74 -4.71
C ASP A 265 -7.06 -2.52 -3.81
N ALA A 266 -6.04 -1.67 -3.63
CA ALA A 266 -6.16 -0.42 -2.90
C ALA A 266 -7.10 0.58 -3.59
N MET A 267 -7.07 0.69 -4.93
CA MET A 267 -8.02 1.51 -5.70
C MET A 267 -9.46 1.05 -5.52
N ALA A 268 -9.74 -0.25 -5.69
CA ALA A 268 -11.08 -0.81 -5.51
C ALA A 268 -11.59 -0.67 -4.06
N SER A 269 -10.68 -0.76 -3.08
CA SER A 269 -11.01 -0.56 -1.66
C SER A 269 -11.26 0.92 -1.33
N ASN A 270 -10.62 1.83 -2.06
CA ASN A 270 -10.80 3.26 -1.95
C ASN A 270 -12.06 3.76 -2.66
N ASP A 271 -12.44 3.17 -3.80
CA ASP A 271 -13.67 3.50 -4.54
C ASP A 271 -14.95 3.09 -3.79
N MET A 272 -14.85 2.20 -2.78
CA MET A 272 -15.94 1.98 -1.80
C MET A 272 -16.07 3.12 -0.77
N PHE A 273 -15.13 4.06 -0.71
CA PHE A 273 -15.07 5.14 0.29
C PHE A 273 -14.89 6.56 -0.28
N PHE A 274 -14.52 6.73 -1.55
CA PHE A 274 -14.28 8.04 -2.16
C PHE A 274 -15.16 8.24 -3.39
N ASP A 275 -16.41 8.61 -3.16
CA ASP A 275 -17.11 9.44 -4.12
C ASP A 275 -17.02 10.88 -3.62
N GLU A 276 -16.21 11.72 -4.27
CA GLU A 276 -16.15 13.15 -4.01
C GLU A 276 -17.53 13.80 -4.10
N GLU A 277 -18.42 13.28 -4.95
CA GLU A 277 -19.79 13.75 -5.10
C GLU A 277 -20.62 13.35 -3.88
N THR A 278 -20.47 12.12 -3.37
CA THR A 278 -21.08 11.67 -2.11
C THR A 278 -20.50 12.41 -0.92
N GLN A 279 -19.19 12.69 -0.82
CA GLN A 279 -18.62 13.51 0.27
C GLN A 279 -19.16 14.93 0.22
N LYS A 280 -19.17 15.58 -0.96
CA LYS A 280 -19.78 16.91 -1.15
C LYS A 280 -21.27 16.87 -0.82
N ARG A 281 -21.98 15.80 -1.15
CA ARG A 281 -23.41 15.61 -0.84
C ARG A 281 -23.65 15.36 0.64
N THR A 282 -22.83 14.57 1.30
CA THR A 282 -22.87 14.27 2.74
C THR A 282 -22.49 15.50 3.55
N GLU A 283 -21.52 16.29 3.09
CA GLU A 283 -21.10 17.53 3.74
C GLU A 283 -22.14 18.64 3.54
N ARG A 284 -22.73 18.77 2.34
CA ARG A 284 -23.91 19.61 2.10
C ARG A 284 -25.10 19.19 2.95
N LEU A 285 -25.37 17.89 3.05
CA LEU A 285 -26.45 17.34 3.87
C LEU A 285 -26.18 17.61 5.35
N LYS A 286 -24.95 17.43 5.85
CA LYS A 286 -24.57 17.73 7.23
C LYS A 286 -24.71 19.22 7.55
N GLN A 287 -24.33 20.10 6.64
CA GLN A 287 -24.55 21.55 6.76
C GLN A 287 -26.05 21.87 6.80
N LEU A 288 -26.85 21.27 5.92
CA LEU A 288 -28.30 21.43 5.87
C LEU A 288 -28.98 20.96 7.17
N LEU A 289 -28.61 19.78 7.68
CA LEU A 289 -29.14 19.23 8.92
C LEU A 289 -28.75 20.06 10.15
N GLY A 290 -27.69 20.87 10.08
CA GLY A 290 -27.27 21.79 11.13
C GLY A 290 -28.02 23.12 11.17
N VAL A 291 -28.85 23.43 10.16
CA VAL A 291 -29.59 24.69 10.10
C VAL A 291 -30.66 24.74 11.22
N PRO A 292 -30.71 25.82 12.01
CA PRO A 292 -31.73 26.02 13.03
C PRO A 292 -33.15 26.04 12.44
N VAL A 293 -34.09 25.39 13.12
CA VAL A 293 -35.51 25.42 12.70
C VAL A 293 -36.15 26.81 12.81
N THR A 294 -35.49 27.75 13.51
CA THR A 294 -35.91 29.16 13.66
C THR A 294 -35.71 29.99 12.40
N ASP A 295 -34.84 29.53 11.49
CA ASP A 295 -34.48 30.27 10.28
C ASP A 295 -35.56 30.13 9.19
N PHE A 296 -36.60 29.34 9.46
CA PHE A 296 -37.71 29.06 8.56
C PHE A 296 -38.98 29.77 9.01
N GLU A 297 -39.79 30.21 8.04
CA GLU A 297 -41.08 30.87 8.25
C GLU A 297 -42.15 29.87 8.70
N LEU A 298 -42.04 29.44 9.96
CA LEU A 298 -43.01 28.57 10.61
C LEU A 298 -44.01 29.39 11.45
N SER A 299 -45.25 28.91 11.54
CA SER A 299 -46.26 29.53 12.41
C SER A 299 -45.78 29.57 13.86
N VAL A 300 -46.29 30.56 14.61
CA VAL A 300 -45.93 30.73 16.04
C VAL A 300 -46.24 29.45 16.85
N ARG A 301 -47.28 28.70 16.45
CA ARG A 301 -47.66 27.43 17.06
C ARG A 301 -46.60 26.35 16.81
N SER A 302 -46.20 26.17 15.55
CA SER A 302 -45.20 25.16 15.14
C SER A 302 -43.85 25.41 15.82
N ARG A 303 -43.40 26.67 15.88
CA ARG A 303 -42.14 27.05 16.58
C ARG A 303 -42.18 26.76 18.08
N ASN A 304 -43.26 27.15 18.76
CA ASN A 304 -43.41 26.91 20.20
C ASN A 304 -43.48 25.41 20.54
N CYS A 305 -44.02 24.59 19.65
CA CYS A 305 -44.06 23.14 19.85
C CYS A 305 -42.68 22.50 19.66
N LEU A 306 -41.97 22.83 18.57
CA LEU A 306 -40.62 22.32 18.31
C LEU A 306 -39.64 22.67 19.43
N GLN A 307 -39.70 23.91 19.94
CA GLN A 307 -38.88 24.36 21.06
C GLN A 307 -39.15 23.58 22.35
N LYS A 308 -40.43 23.28 22.65
CA LYS A 308 -40.81 22.45 23.82
C LYS A 308 -40.34 21.00 23.69
N MET A 309 -40.28 20.48 22.47
CA MET A 309 -39.80 19.12 22.17
C MET A 309 -38.27 19.04 22.12
N GLY A 310 -37.56 20.16 22.31
CA GLY A 310 -36.09 20.20 22.24
C GLY A 310 -35.54 20.06 20.82
N ILE A 311 -36.39 20.18 19.80
CA ILE A 311 -36.00 20.10 18.38
C ILE A 311 -35.44 21.47 17.98
N ARG A 312 -34.13 21.55 17.76
CA ARG A 312 -33.43 22.82 17.49
C ARG A 312 -32.95 22.93 16.05
N THR A 313 -32.69 21.81 15.40
CA THR A 313 -32.13 21.74 14.05
C THR A 313 -32.98 20.89 13.12
N LEU A 314 -32.80 21.05 11.80
CA LEU A 314 -33.40 20.15 10.80
C LEU A 314 -32.99 18.68 11.01
N GLY A 315 -31.77 18.45 11.49
CA GLY A 315 -31.28 17.12 11.88
C GLY A 315 -32.10 16.48 13.01
N ASP A 316 -32.52 17.27 14.00
CA ASP A 316 -33.34 16.76 15.10
C ASP A 316 -34.75 16.42 14.61
N LEU A 317 -35.30 17.24 13.72
CA LEU A 317 -36.65 17.07 13.17
C LEU A 317 -36.76 15.82 12.28
N THR A 318 -35.72 15.54 11.49
CA THR A 318 -35.66 14.37 10.58
C THR A 318 -35.46 13.03 11.29
N ARG A 319 -35.12 13.05 12.58
CA ARG A 319 -35.07 11.87 13.47
C ARG A 319 -36.37 11.61 14.23
N CYS A 320 -37.31 12.57 14.23
CA CYS A 320 -38.62 12.41 14.84
C CYS A 320 -39.61 11.80 13.84
N SER A 321 -40.41 10.84 14.27
CA SER A 321 -41.51 10.33 13.46
C SER A 321 -42.73 11.25 13.52
N GLU A 322 -43.63 11.15 12.54
CA GLU A 322 -44.92 11.85 12.55
C GLU A 322 -45.73 11.54 13.82
N LEU A 323 -45.62 10.30 14.31
CA LEU A 323 -46.28 9.84 15.53
C LEU A 323 -45.72 10.54 16.77
N ASP A 324 -44.40 10.78 16.83
CA ASP A 324 -43.78 11.48 17.97
C ASP A 324 -44.18 12.96 18.03
N LEU A 325 -44.33 13.60 16.86
CA LEU A 325 -44.81 14.98 16.77
C LEU A 325 -46.29 15.08 17.16
N LEU A 326 -47.14 14.17 16.69
CA LEU A 326 -48.58 14.13 17.00
C LEU A 326 -48.87 13.70 18.46
N ALA A 327 -47.96 12.98 19.11
CA ALA A 327 -48.08 12.62 20.52
C ALA A 327 -47.95 13.82 21.47
N SER A 328 -47.44 14.97 20.99
CA SER A 328 -47.28 16.18 21.78
C SER A 328 -48.62 16.92 21.97
N LYS A 329 -48.98 17.19 23.24
CA LYS A 329 -50.28 17.76 23.68
C LYS A 329 -50.76 19.06 23.00
N ASN A 330 -49.92 19.75 22.23
CA ASN A 330 -50.27 21.02 21.56
C ASN A 330 -49.88 21.05 20.07
N PHE A 331 -49.49 19.91 19.50
CA PHE A 331 -49.11 19.81 18.10
C PHE A 331 -50.31 19.36 17.26
N GLY A 332 -50.69 20.14 16.26
CA GLY A 332 -51.88 19.91 15.45
C GLY A 332 -51.55 19.52 14.01
N GLU A 333 -52.52 18.96 13.30
CA GLU A 333 -52.37 18.47 11.92
C GLU A 333 -51.96 19.57 10.93
N THR A 334 -52.41 20.81 11.17
CA THR A 334 -51.97 21.99 10.41
C THR A 334 -50.47 22.29 10.59
N SER A 335 -49.94 22.14 11.81
CA SER A 335 -48.51 22.28 12.09
C SER A 335 -47.69 21.15 11.50
N LEU A 336 -48.26 19.95 11.37
CA LEU A 336 -47.61 18.81 10.72
C LEU A 336 -47.43 19.05 9.21
N VAL A 337 -48.48 19.55 8.54
CA VAL A 337 -48.41 19.90 7.11
C VAL A 337 -47.39 21.01 6.88
N GLU A 338 -47.38 22.07 7.71
CA GLU A 338 -46.38 23.14 7.64
C GLU A 338 -44.93 22.61 7.73
N ILE A 339 -44.69 21.65 8.63
CA ILE A 339 -43.37 21.03 8.81
C ILE A 339 -42.99 20.17 7.61
N ARG A 340 -43.94 19.39 7.07
CA ARG A 340 -43.72 18.55 5.90
C ARG A 340 -43.38 19.39 4.67
N ASP A 341 -44.14 20.46 4.43
CA ASP A 341 -43.91 21.37 3.31
C ASP A 341 -42.54 22.06 3.40
N MET A 342 -42.14 22.46 4.62
CA MET A 342 -40.83 23.05 4.88
C MET A 342 -39.70 22.06 4.61
N LEU A 343 -39.78 20.83 5.11
CA LEU A 343 -38.78 19.79 4.87
C LEU A 343 -38.68 19.42 3.38
N HIS A 344 -39.83 19.28 2.71
CA HIS A 344 -39.88 18.96 1.28
C HIS A 344 -39.28 20.08 0.41
N SER A 345 -39.43 21.35 0.81
CA SER A 345 -38.77 22.49 0.14
C SER A 345 -37.22 22.41 0.17
N LYS A 346 -36.66 21.60 1.07
CA LYS A 346 -35.22 21.33 1.23
C LYS A 346 -34.81 19.92 0.79
N GLY A 347 -35.72 19.15 0.20
CA GLY A 347 -35.47 17.78 -0.22
C GLY A 347 -35.20 16.82 0.95
N LEU A 348 -35.83 17.07 2.09
CA LEU A 348 -35.78 16.20 3.28
C LEU A 348 -37.18 15.68 3.59
N ASP A 349 -37.26 14.49 4.18
CA ASP A 349 -38.50 13.90 4.66
C ASP A 349 -38.50 13.73 6.19
N LEU A 350 -39.70 13.76 6.76
CA LEU A 350 -39.89 13.58 8.19
C LEU A 350 -39.70 12.11 8.56
N GLY A 351 -38.91 11.82 9.61
CA GLY A 351 -38.60 10.46 10.03
C GLY A 351 -37.62 9.69 9.12
N GLN A 352 -37.02 10.33 8.11
CA GLN A 352 -36.05 9.70 7.19
C GLN A 352 -34.81 9.10 7.88
N PHE A 353 -34.52 9.51 9.13
CA PHE A 353 -33.42 8.98 9.95
C PHE A 353 -33.90 8.37 11.27
N ALA A 354 -35.16 7.95 11.37
CA ALA A 354 -35.67 7.23 12.53
C ALA A 354 -35.20 5.75 12.49
N GLU A 355 -34.72 5.21 13.61
CA GLU A 355 -34.29 3.80 13.68
C GLU A 355 -35.50 2.85 13.57
N PRO A 356 -35.48 1.81 12.70
CA PRO A 356 -36.52 0.79 12.65
C PRO A 356 -36.36 -0.22 13.82
N ARG A 357 -37.48 -0.56 14.48
CA ARG A 357 -37.53 -1.70 15.42
C ARG A 357 -37.48 -3.01 14.62
N GLY A 358 -36.40 -3.77 14.73
CA GLY A 358 -36.20 -5.04 14.00
C GLY A 358 -37.16 -6.16 14.39
N GLU A 359 -37.58 -6.96 13.41
CA GLU A 359 -38.32 -8.22 13.60
C GLU A 359 -37.37 -9.39 13.95
N PRO A 360 -37.80 -10.36 14.79
CA PRO A 360 -36.98 -11.50 15.17
C PRO A 360 -36.94 -12.63 14.11
N ASP A 361 -35.75 -13.24 13.95
CA ASP A 361 -35.47 -14.35 13.03
C ASP A 361 -36.29 -15.63 13.31
N VAL A 362 -36.78 -16.28 12.24
CA VAL A 362 -37.49 -17.57 12.29
C VAL A 362 -36.48 -18.75 12.27
N PRO A 363 -36.62 -19.77 13.15
CA PRO A 363 -35.74 -20.95 13.15
C PRO A 363 -35.93 -21.86 11.92
N LEU A 364 -34.85 -22.47 11.45
CA LEU A 364 -34.87 -23.46 10.35
C LEU A 364 -35.16 -24.88 10.85
N ASP A 365 -36.12 -25.54 10.20
CA ASP A 365 -36.39 -26.97 10.33
C ASP A 365 -35.48 -27.75 9.36
N VAL A 366 -34.54 -28.52 9.91
CA VAL A 366 -33.53 -29.30 9.17
C VAL A 366 -33.85 -30.80 9.14
N SER A 367 -35.07 -31.20 9.49
CA SER A 367 -35.46 -32.61 9.69
C SER A 367 -35.57 -33.48 8.42
N HIS A 368 -35.33 -32.92 7.23
CA HIS A 368 -35.51 -33.60 5.94
C HIS A 368 -34.23 -33.82 5.12
N LEU A 369 -33.05 -33.41 5.61
CA LEU A 369 -31.80 -33.48 4.85
C LEU A 369 -31.09 -34.83 5.01
N SER A 370 -30.41 -35.29 3.96
CA SER A 370 -29.57 -36.49 4.02
C SER A 370 -28.30 -36.26 4.87
N PRO A 371 -27.66 -37.32 5.39
CA PRO A 371 -26.47 -37.19 6.24
C PRO A 371 -25.32 -36.41 5.58
N ASP A 372 -25.18 -36.55 4.26
CA ASP A 372 -24.13 -35.89 3.48
C ASP A 372 -24.43 -34.39 3.30
N GLU A 373 -25.70 -34.01 3.12
CA GLU A 373 -26.11 -32.59 3.02
C GLU A 373 -25.99 -31.87 4.37
N GLN A 374 -26.28 -32.57 5.46
CA GLN A 374 -26.13 -32.06 6.82
C GLN A 374 -24.65 -31.79 7.15
N ALA A 375 -23.75 -32.69 6.74
CA ALA A 375 -22.31 -32.52 6.91
C ALA A 375 -21.75 -31.30 6.16
N VAL A 376 -22.32 -30.93 5.01
CA VAL A 376 -21.92 -29.73 4.25
C VAL A 376 -22.36 -28.44 4.97
N LEU A 377 -23.52 -28.44 5.62
CA LEU A 377 -24.05 -27.27 6.35
C LEU A 377 -23.33 -27.06 7.69
N ASP A 378 -22.92 -28.13 8.37
CA ASP A 378 -22.17 -28.08 9.63
C ASP A 378 -20.69 -27.72 9.44
N ARG A 379 -20.24 -27.60 8.19
CA ARG A 379 -18.87 -27.24 7.84
C ARG A 379 -18.54 -25.82 8.34
N PRO A 380 -17.35 -25.59 8.93
CA PRO A 380 -16.97 -24.26 9.38
C PRO A 380 -16.64 -23.34 8.20
N ILE A 381 -17.05 -22.07 8.31
CA ILE A 381 -16.83 -21.06 7.25
C ILE A 381 -15.34 -20.85 6.93
N SER A 382 -14.46 -21.12 7.89
CA SER A 382 -13.01 -21.02 7.69
C SER A 382 -12.49 -21.88 6.54
N GLU A 383 -13.16 -23.00 6.25
CA GLU A 383 -12.80 -23.96 5.20
C GLU A 383 -13.24 -23.55 3.79
N LEU A 384 -14.09 -22.51 3.66
CA LEU A 384 -14.48 -21.97 2.35
C LEU A 384 -13.35 -21.20 1.65
N ASN A 385 -12.19 -21.04 2.31
CA ASN A 385 -11.02 -20.34 1.79
C ASN A 385 -11.35 -18.95 1.21
N LEU A 386 -12.24 -18.24 1.90
CA LEU A 386 -12.65 -16.88 1.54
C LEU A 386 -11.53 -15.86 1.75
N SER A 387 -11.55 -14.79 0.97
CA SER A 387 -10.71 -13.61 1.13
C SER A 387 -10.82 -13.05 2.56
N VAL A 388 -9.78 -12.32 2.98
CA VAL A 388 -9.73 -11.71 4.31
C VAL A 388 -10.95 -10.80 4.56
N ARG A 389 -11.45 -10.13 3.51
CA ARG A 389 -12.64 -9.27 3.56
C ARG A 389 -13.92 -10.07 3.80
N ALA A 390 -14.17 -11.09 2.99
CA ALA A 390 -15.33 -11.96 3.14
C ALA A 390 -15.31 -12.69 4.50
N ARG A 391 -14.15 -13.20 4.92
CA ARG A 391 -13.96 -13.85 6.22
C ARG A 391 -14.23 -12.91 7.40
N LYS A 392 -13.70 -11.68 7.38
CA LYS A 392 -13.95 -10.68 8.43
C LYS A 392 -15.43 -10.28 8.51
N CYS A 393 -16.15 -10.29 7.38
CA CYS A 393 -17.61 -10.09 7.36
C CYS A 393 -18.35 -11.25 8.07
N MET A 394 -18.00 -12.50 7.76
CA MET A 394 -18.61 -13.69 8.38
C MET A 394 -18.45 -13.66 9.91
N VAL A 395 -17.25 -13.34 10.40
CA VAL A 395 -16.98 -13.20 11.84
C VAL A 395 -17.80 -12.07 12.47
N ARG A 396 -17.98 -10.94 11.76
CA ARG A 396 -18.75 -9.79 12.27
C ARG A 396 -20.25 -10.07 12.33
N LEU A 397 -20.76 -10.82 11.38
CA LEU A 397 -22.15 -11.29 11.37
C LEU A 397 -22.37 -12.47 12.34
N GLY A 398 -21.33 -12.91 13.06
CA GLY A 398 -21.40 -14.03 14.00
C GLY A 398 -21.61 -15.38 13.31
N LEU A 399 -21.29 -15.48 12.02
CA LEU A 399 -21.47 -16.68 11.23
C LEU A 399 -20.25 -17.60 11.44
N THR A 400 -20.52 -18.83 11.85
CA THR A 400 -19.53 -19.86 12.16
C THR A 400 -19.60 -21.04 11.20
N THR A 401 -20.80 -21.35 10.69
CA THR A 401 -21.05 -22.50 9.81
C THR A 401 -21.60 -22.10 8.44
N VAL A 402 -21.37 -22.94 7.43
CA VAL A 402 -21.92 -22.74 6.08
C VAL A 402 -23.46 -22.69 6.11
N GLY A 403 -24.07 -23.47 7.00
CA GLY A 403 -25.52 -23.49 7.19
C GLY A 403 -26.11 -22.21 7.77
N GLU A 404 -25.33 -21.37 8.46
CA GLU A 404 -25.74 -20.03 8.89
C GLU A 404 -25.61 -19.01 7.74
N LEU A 405 -24.57 -19.16 6.91
CA LEU A 405 -24.31 -18.29 5.75
C LEU A 405 -25.41 -18.40 4.69
N VAL A 406 -25.87 -19.61 4.37
CA VAL A 406 -26.96 -19.85 3.40
C VAL A 406 -28.28 -19.20 3.81
N ARG A 407 -28.47 -18.83 5.08
CA ARG A 407 -29.67 -18.16 5.59
C ARG A 407 -29.71 -16.66 5.29
N LYS A 408 -28.55 -16.09 4.98
CA LYS A 408 -28.42 -14.66 4.69
C LYS A 408 -28.74 -14.41 3.23
N THR A 409 -29.40 -13.29 2.98
CA THR A 409 -29.58 -12.78 1.62
C THR A 409 -28.32 -12.06 1.16
N GLY A 410 -28.18 -11.86 -0.15
CA GLY A 410 -27.10 -11.01 -0.68
C GLY A 410 -27.12 -9.59 -0.08
N ASP A 411 -28.31 -9.06 0.17
CA ASP A 411 -28.51 -7.73 0.76
C ASP A 411 -28.09 -7.70 2.24
N ASP A 412 -28.42 -8.73 3.03
CA ASP A 412 -27.98 -8.84 4.44
C ASP A 412 -26.44 -8.82 4.56
N LEU A 413 -25.75 -9.44 3.60
CA LEU A 413 -24.29 -9.45 3.56
C LEU A 413 -23.74 -8.10 3.12
N LEU A 414 -24.40 -7.42 2.18
CA LEU A 414 -24.04 -6.08 1.69
C LEU A 414 -24.29 -4.98 2.73
N GLU A 415 -25.20 -5.17 3.68
CA GLU A 415 -25.38 -4.29 4.83
C GLU A 415 -24.19 -4.30 5.80
N CYS A 416 -23.36 -5.36 5.75
CA CYS A 416 -22.17 -5.44 6.58
C CYS A 416 -21.10 -4.46 6.12
N LYS A 417 -20.70 -3.54 7.01
CA LYS A 417 -19.66 -2.54 6.73
C LYS A 417 -18.39 -3.19 6.15
N ASN A 418 -17.89 -2.67 5.03
CA ASN A 418 -16.70 -3.17 4.32
C ASN A 418 -16.89 -4.54 3.64
N PHE A 419 -18.13 -4.97 3.37
CA PHE A 419 -18.46 -6.08 2.47
C PHE A 419 -19.02 -5.53 1.15
N GLY A 420 -18.43 -5.91 0.02
CA GLY A 420 -18.78 -5.36 -1.30
C GLY A 420 -19.18 -6.45 -2.29
N VAL A 421 -19.67 -6.02 -3.46
CA VAL A 421 -20.20 -6.91 -4.52
C VAL A 421 -19.18 -7.95 -4.99
N THR A 422 -17.88 -7.63 -5.00
CA THR A 422 -16.82 -8.59 -5.34
C THR A 422 -16.71 -9.71 -4.30
N SER A 423 -16.84 -9.40 -3.01
CA SER A 423 -16.86 -10.40 -1.93
C SER A 423 -18.17 -11.17 -1.89
N LEU A 424 -19.28 -10.55 -2.27
CA LEU A 424 -20.55 -11.25 -2.46
C LEU A 424 -20.46 -12.28 -3.60
N ASN A 425 -19.87 -11.89 -4.74
CA ASN A 425 -19.66 -12.80 -5.87
C ASN A 425 -18.70 -13.93 -5.52
N GLU A 426 -17.65 -13.65 -4.76
CA GLU A 426 -16.74 -14.67 -4.21
C GLU A 426 -17.49 -15.67 -3.30
N VAL A 427 -18.33 -15.19 -2.38
CA VAL A 427 -19.15 -16.04 -1.51
C VAL A 427 -20.11 -16.89 -2.36
N ARG A 428 -20.78 -16.30 -3.36
CA ARG A 428 -21.66 -17.02 -4.29
C ARG A 428 -20.91 -18.10 -5.08
N GLU A 429 -19.72 -17.81 -5.58
CA GLU A 429 -18.90 -18.77 -6.32
C GLU A 429 -18.50 -19.96 -5.44
N LYS A 430 -18.08 -19.70 -4.20
CA LYS A 430 -17.71 -20.74 -3.22
C LYS A 430 -18.89 -21.59 -2.77
N LEU A 431 -20.06 -20.99 -2.59
CA LEU A 431 -21.30 -21.73 -2.30
C LEU A 431 -21.72 -22.57 -3.50
N THR A 432 -21.61 -22.05 -4.72
CA THR A 432 -21.93 -22.77 -5.96
C THR A 432 -21.06 -24.01 -6.14
N GLN A 433 -19.77 -23.94 -5.79
CA GLN A 433 -18.85 -25.09 -5.79
C GLN A 433 -19.29 -26.22 -4.83
N LEU A 434 -20.10 -25.89 -3.82
CA LEU A 434 -20.69 -26.83 -2.86
C LEU A 434 -22.15 -27.18 -3.19
N ASN A 435 -22.66 -26.80 -4.37
CA ASN A 435 -24.08 -26.91 -4.76
C ASN A 435 -25.05 -26.17 -3.82
N LEU A 436 -24.59 -25.10 -3.18
CA LEU A 436 -25.39 -24.26 -2.28
C LEU A 436 -25.58 -22.86 -2.87
N LYS A 437 -26.59 -22.14 -2.35
CA LYS A 437 -26.89 -20.75 -2.72
C LYS A 437 -27.27 -19.93 -1.49
N LEU A 438 -27.18 -18.61 -1.57
CA LEU A 438 -27.71 -17.72 -0.54
C LEU A 438 -29.24 -17.71 -0.56
N ARG A 439 -29.85 -17.22 0.51
CA ARG A 439 -31.31 -17.06 0.57
C ARG A 439 -31.73 -16.03 -0.48
N ASN A 440 -32.67 -16.41 -1.35
CA ASN A 440 -33.20 -15.61 -2.46
C ASN A 440 -32.29 -15.48 -3.72
N ASP A 441 -31.29 -16.36 -3.89
CA ASP A 441 -30.40 -16.45 -5.08
C ASP A 441 -30.70 -17.63 -6.05
#